data_AF-G8R766-F1
#
_entry.id   AF-G8R766-F1
#
_cell.length_a   1.000
_cell.length_b   1.000
_cell.length_c   1.000
_cell.angle_alpha   90.00
_cell.angle_beta   90.00
_cell.angle_gamma   90.00
#
_symmetry.space_group_name_H-M   'P 1'
#
loop_
_entity.id
_entity.type
_entity.pdbx_description
1 polymer ?
#
loop_
_entity_poly.entity_id
_entity_poly.type
_entity_poly.pdbx_seq_one_letter_code
_entity_poly.pdbx_strand_id
1 'polypeptide(L)'
;MRKLALILFLLSASITSMSAQNSPKEIDWKFLSKVDFVDKYFEEYEAWYLFPEFSEPIKKLDGKKVKIKGYVIPLDVEDNLYALSAYPFSSCFFCGGAGPESVMSLKFKAKPRHFDTDDVATFEGTLHLNTTDLDTFNYVLQNAQEVE
;
A
#
# COMPACT_ATOMS: atom_id res chain seq x y z
N MET A 1 -32.56 -2.20 65.15
CA MET A 1 -31.17 -2.49 64.75
C MET A 1 -31.17 -3.11 63.36
N ARG A 2 -30.48 -2.46 62.41
CA ARG A 2 -29.87 -3.03 61.18
C ARG A 2 -30.80 -3.93 60.33
N LYS A 3 -31.14 -3.54 59.10
CA LYS A 3 -30.21 -3.55 57.97
C LYS A 3 -30.65 -2.53 56.92
N LEU A 4 -29.77 -1.57 56.67
CA LEU A 4 -29.83 -0.58 55.61
C LEU A 4 -29.48 -1.30 54.30
N ALA A 5 -30.48 -1.63 53.47
CA ALA A 5 -30.23 -2.19 52.14
C ALA A 5 -29.94 -1.02 51.19
N LEU A 6 -28.65 -0.80 50.92
CA LEU A 6 -28.18 0.14 49.90
C LEU A 6 -28.77 -0.27 48.55
N ILE A 7 -29.66 0.56 48.01
CA ILE A 7 -30.04 0.53 46.60
C ILE A 7 -28.86 1.15 45.84
N LEU A 8 -27.95 0.29 45.39
CA LEU A 8 -26.86 0.63 44.48
C LEU A 8 -27.49 0.90 43.10
N PHE A 9 -27.83 2.16 42.83
CA PHE A 9 -28.33 2.58 41.52
C PHE A 9 -27.23 2.36 40.48
N LEU A 10 -27.48 1.40 39.59
CA LEU A 10 -26.65 0.97 38.48
C LEU A 10 -26.23 2.17 37.61
N LEU A 11 -24.97 2.59 37.69
CA LEU A 11 -24.31 3.32 36.62
C LEU A 11 -24.01 2.33 35.48
N SER A 12 -25.01 2.02 34.65
CA SER A 12 -24.79 1.40 33.35
C SER A 12 -24.26 2.47 32.38
N ALA A 13 -23.01 2.87 32.58
CA ALA A 13 -22.26 3.62 31.59
C ALA A 13 -22.07 2.71 30.37
N SER A 14 -22.92 2.90 29.37
CA SER A 14 -22.82 2.21 28.09
C SER A 14 -21.52 2.68 27.43
N ILE A 15 -20.48 1.85 27.53
CA ILE A 15 -19.24 2.02 26.77
C ILE A 15 -19.62 1.74 25.32
N THR A 16 -20.03 2.78 24.61
CA THR A 16 -20.14 2.74 23.16
C THR A 16 -18.72 2.70 22.62
N SER A 17 -18.26 1.52 22.24
CA SER A 17 -17.01 1.36 21.50
C SER A 17 -17.16 2.13 20.19
N MET A 18 -16.57 3.33 20.10
CA MET A 18 -16.37 4.01 18.83
C MET A 18 -15.42 3.16 18.00
N SER A 19 -15.98 2.29 17.17
CA SER A 19 -15.24 1.68 16.07
C SER A 19 -14.81 2.82 15.14
N ALA A 20 -13.54 3.23 15.21
CA ALA A 20 -12.96 4.11 14.22
C ALA A 20 -13.22 3.48 12.84
N GLN A 21 -14.02 4.15 12.02
CA GLN A 21 -14.33 3.72 10.68
C GLN A 21 -13.04 3.86 9.87
N ASN A 22 -12.24 2.79 9.84
CA ASN A 22 -11.01 2.69 9.05
C ASN A 22 -11.37 2.61 7.56
N SER A 23 -11.95 3.68 7.02
CA SER A 23 -12.05 3.86 5.58
C SER A 23 -10.63 4.00 5.00
N PRO A 24 -10.33 3.33 3.88
CA PRO A 24 -9.06 3.50 3.22
C PRO A 24 -8.84 4.96 2.82
N LYS A 25 -7.62 5.45 3.03
CA LYS A 25 -7.25 6.78 2.58
C LYS A 25 -7.01 6.76 1.08
N GLU A 26 -7.74 7.60 0.34
CA GLU A 26 -7.48 7.77 -1.09
C GLU A 26 -6.15 8.50 -1.31
N ILE A 27 -5.32 7.96 -2.19
CA ILE A 27 -4.03 8.50 -2.58
C ILE A 27 -3.86 8.42 -4.10
N ASP A 28 -2.95 9.22 -4.64
CA ASP A 28 -2.61 9.22 -6.05
C ASP A 28 -1.09 9.11 -6.27
N TRP A 29 -0.69 8.89 -7.52
CA TRP A 29 0.71 8.80 -7.91
C TRP A 29 1.47 10.10 -7.70
N LYS A 30 0.80 11.26 -7.79
CA LYS A 30 1.40 12.57 -7.51
C LYS A 30 1.76 12.73 -6.03
N PHE A 31 0.99 12.12 -5.14
CA PHE A 31 1.32 12.07 -3.72
C PHE A 31 2.53 11.16 -3.47
N LEU A 32 2.56 9.98 -4.10
CA LEU A 32 3.66 9.03 -3.96
C LEU A 32 4.96 9.51 -4.62
N SER A 33 4.90 10.34 -5.66
CA SER A 33 6.09 10.91 -6.29
C SER A 33 6.87 11.90 -5.40
N LYS A 34 6.42 12.17 -4.16
CA LYS A 34 7.12 13.00 -3.17
C LYS A 34 8.15 12.16 -2.41
N VAL A 35 9.05 11.55 -3.15
CA VAL A 35 10.14 10.69 -2.67
C VAL A 35 11.42 11.16 -3.36
N ASP A 36 12.49 11.27 -2.60
CA ASP A 36 13.83 11.51 -3.14
C ASP A 36 14.56 10.17 -3.28
N PHE A 37 15.57 10.10 -4.13
CA PHE A 37 16.39 8.89 -4.29
C PHE A 37 17.85 9.21 -4.06
N VAL A 38 18.52 8.34 -3.32
CA VAL A 38 19.95 8.42 -3.05
C VAL A 38 20.64 7.16 -3.56
N ASP A 39 21.83 7.33 -4.13
CA ASP A 39 22.66 6.20 -4.54
C ASP A 39 23.22 5.50 -3.30
N LYS A 40 22.93 4.21 -3.18
CA LYS A 40 23.48 3.35 -2.12
C LYS A 40 24.23 2.19 -2.74
N TYR A 41 25.47 2.00 -2.31
CA TYR A 41 26.28 0.85 -2.71
C TYR A 41 25.90 -0.37 -1.88
N PHE A 42 25.66 -1.49 -2.53
CA PHE A 42 25.40 -2.76 -1.89
C PHE A 42 26.54 -3.73 -2.18
N GLU A 43 27.34 -4.04 -1.16
CA GLU A 43 28.51 -4.90 -1.27
C GLU A 43 28.19 -6.30 -1.79
N GLU A 44 27.07 -6.88 -1.35
CA GLU A 44 26.61 -8.22 -1.76
C GLU A 44 26.40 -8.33 -3.29
N TYR A 45 26.00 -7.23 -3.92
CA TYR A 45 25.70 -7.17 -5.35
C TYR A 45 26.78 -6.44 -6.14
N GLU A 46 27.83 -5.95 -5.46
CA GLU A 46 28.90 -5.12 -6.03
C GLU A 46 28.37 -3.97 -6.94
N ALA A 47 27.25 -3.36 -6.56
CA ALA A 47 26.52 -2.43 -7.41
C ALA A 47 25.87 -1.27 -6.64
N TRP A 48 25.61 -0.17 -7.36
CA TRP A 48 24.86 0.99 -6.88
C TRP A 48 23.39 0.88 -7.24
N TYR A 49 22.53 1.11 -6.26
CA TYR A 49 21.08 1.13 -6.44
C TYR A 49 20.50 2.47 -5.97
N LEU A 50 19.49 2.96 -6.70
CA LEU A 50 18.67 4.09 -6.29
C LEU A 50 17.77 3.65 -5.15
N PHE A 51 17.96 4.28 -4.00
CA PHE A 51 17.30 3.90 -2.76
C PHE A 51 16.33 5.01 -2.32
N PRO A 52 15.06 4.71 -2.00
CA PRO A 52 14.06 5.73 -1.72
C PRO A 52 14.27 6.37 -0.35
N GLU A 53 14.24 7.70 -0.32
CA GLU A 53 14.06 8.52 0.87
C GLU A 53 12.64 9.11 0.87
N PHE A 54 11.72 8.41 1.53
CA PHE A 54 10.32 8.83 1.58
C PHE A 54 10.16 10.11 2.41
N SER A 55 9.34 11.04 1.91
CA SER A 55 8.94 12.21 2.69
C SER A 55 8.08 11.81 3.92
N GLU A 56 8.11 12.64 4.97
CA GLU A 56 7.33 12.39 6.20
C GLU A 56 5.83 12.12 5.98
N PRO A 57 5.13 12.78 5.03
CA PRO A 57 3.75 12.45 4.71
C PRO A 57 3.57 11.02 4.17
N ILE A 58 4.52 10.52 3.38
CA ILE A 58 4.49 9.16 2.82
C ILE A 58 4.77 8.15 3.93
N LYS A 59 5.79 8.39 4.77
CA LYS A 59 6.11 7.52 5.92
C LYS A 59 4.90 7.28 6.84
N LYS A 60 4.05 8.29 7.03
CA LYS A 60 2.81 8.17 7.83
C LYS A 60 1.76 7.23 7.24
N LEU A 61 1.89 6.85 5.97
CA LEU A 61 1.01 5.88 5.31
C LEU A 61 1.50 4.44 5.45
N ASP A 62 2.73 4.22 5.92
CA ASP A 62 3.23 2.86 6.14
C ASP A 62 2.32 2.12 7.14
N GLY A 63 1.91 0.91 6.76
CA GLY A 63 0.94 0.10 7.49
C GLY A 63 -0.50 0.63 7.48
N LYS A 64 -0.84 1.66 6.69
CA LYS A 64 -2.21 2.20 6.60
C LYS A 64 -2.97 1.62 5.42
N LYS A 65 -4.29 1.51 5.59
CA LYS A 65 -5.19 1.19 4.48
C LYS A 65 -5.27 2.36 3.52
N VAL A 66 -5.00 2.11 2.24
CA VAL A 66 -5.09 3.09 1.17
C VAL A 66 -5.94 2.58 0.01
N LYS A 67 -6.44 3.51 -0.80
CA LYS A 67 -7.10 3.26 -2.09
C LYS A 67 -6.30 3.97 -3.17
N ILE A 68 -5.95 3.28 -4.25
CA ILE A 68 -5.19 3.85 -5.37
C ILE A 68 -5.63 3.25 -6.71
N LYS A 69 -5.66 4.09 -7.74
CA LYS A 69 -5.99 3.71 -9.13
C LYS A 69 -4.74 3.71 -10.01
N GLY A 70 -4.63 2.78 -10.93
CA GLY A 70 -3.52 2.74 -11.89
C GLY A 70 -3.74 1.72 -13.01
N TYR A 71 -2.68 1.50 -13.80
CA TYR A 71 -2.61 0.50 -14.86
C TYR A 71 -2.05 -0.80 -14.30
N VAL A 72 -2.74 -1.91 -14.52
CA VAL A 72 -2.31 -3.23 -14.09
C VAL A 72 -1.32 -3.82 -15.09
N ILE A 73 -0.16 -4.24 -14.61
CA ILE A 73 0.87 -4.91 -15.40
C ILE A 73 1.05 -6.33 -14.83
N PRO A 74 0.52 -7.36 -15.51
CA PRO A 74 0.82 -8.75 -15.17
C PRO A 74 2.28 -9.05 -15.50
N LEU A 75 3.09 -9.34 -14.48
CA LEU A 75 4.51 -9.69 -14.66
C LEU A 75 4.67 -11.20 -14.83
N ASP A 76 3.99 -11.97 -13.98
CA ASP A 76 3.87 -13.41 -14.07
C ASP A 76 2.50 -13.83 -13.50
N VAL A 77 1.61 -14.30 -14.36
CA VAL A 77 0.24 -14.68 -13.99
C VAL A 77 0.22 -16.04 -13.26
N GLU A 78 1.19 -16.92 -13.52
CA GLU A 78 1.29 -18.23 -12.89
C GLU A 78 1.73 -18.08 -11.43
N ASP A 79 2.71 -17.20 -11.20
CA ASP A 79 3.26 -16.88 -9.87
C ASP A 79 2.52 -15.75 -9.14
N ASN A 80 1.41 -15.26 -9.69
CA ASN A 80 0.57 -14.19 -9.12
C ASN A 80 1.35 -12.88 -8.86
N LEU A 81 2.27 -12.55 -9.77
CA LEU A 81 3.10 -11.35 -9.73
C LEU A 81 2.47 -10.26 -10.62
N TYR A 82 2.02 -9.19 -9.96
CA TYR A 82 1.40 -8.05 -10.61
C TYR A 82 1.97 -6.76 -10.07
N ALA A 83 2.12 -5.77 -10.95
CA ALA A 83 2.41 -4.40 -10.60
C ALA A 83 1.21 -3.50 -10.91
N LEU A 84 1.09 -2.43 -10.14
CA LEU A 84 0.24 -1.29 -10.48
C LEU A 84 1.15 -0.13 -10.86
N SER A 85 0.86 0.50 -12.00
CA SER A 85 1.67 1.56 -12.58
C SER A 85 0.89 2.88 -12.67
N ALA A 86 1.60 4.00 -12.51
CA ALA A 86 1.08 5.34 -12.77
C ALA A 86 0.80 5.60 -14.26
N TYR A 87 1.48 4.86 -15.15
CA TYR A 87 1.46 5.06 -16.60
C TYR A 87 1.20 3.74 -17.34
N PRO A 88 0.68 3.78 -18.58
CA PRO A 88 0.59 2.60 -19.44
C PRO A 88 1.96 1.96 -19.67
N PHE A 89 1.99 0.68 -20.02
CA PHE A 89 3.20 -0.13 -20.18
C PHE A 89 4.22 0.53 -21.11
N SER A 90 3.74 1.17 -22.19
CA SER A 90 4.56 1.88 -23.18
C SER A 90 5.38 3.06 -22.66
N SER A 91 5.09 3.56 -21.46
CA SER A 91 5.78 4.71 -20.84
C SER A 91 6.07 4.52 -19.34
N CYS A 92 5.89 3.32 -18.81
CA CYS A 92 6.06 3.03 -17.38
C CYS A 92 7.52 2.75 -16.97
N PHE A 93 7.71 2.41 -15.69
CA PHE A 93 8.99 1.99 -15.12
C PHE A 93 9.69 0.88 -15.93
N PHE A 94 8.94 -0.13 -16.37
CA PHE A 94 9.50 -1.30 -17.08
C PHE A 94 10.05 -0.97 -18.47
N CYS A 95 9.55 0.07 -19.13
CA CYS A 95 10.09 0.52 -20.41
C CYS A 95 11.16 1.63 -20.27
N GLY A 96 11.52 2.00 -19.03
CA GLY A 96 12.45 3.09 -18.72
C GLY A 96 11.86 4.49 -18.90
N GLY A 97 10.52 4.61 -19.04
CA GLY A 97 9.84 5.89 -19.26
C GLY A 97 9.50 6.66 -17.97
N ALA A 98 9.56 5.98 -16.81
CA ALA A 98 9.25 6.55 -15.52
C ALA A 98 10.15 5.96 -14.41
N GLY A 99 10.25 6.66 -13.29
CA GLY A 99 11.09 6.23 -12.17
C GLY A 99 10.42 5.21 -11.25
N PRO A 100 11.17 4.64 -10.30
CA PRO A 100 10.69 3.61 -9.37
C PRO A 100 9.63 4.11 -8.39
N GLU A 101 9.37 5.42 -8.31
CA GLU A 101 8.24 6.02 -7.59
C GLU A 101 6.88 5.81 -8.28
N SER A 102 6.88 5.40 -9.55
CA SER A 102 5.68 5.29 -10.40
C SER A 102 5.08 3.89 -10.45
N VAL A 103 5.60 2.95 -9.65
CA VAL A 103 5.23 1.53 -9.67
C VAL A 103 5.08 0.98 -8.26
N MET A 104 4.13 0.08 -8.05
CA MET A 104 3.98 -0.66 -6.79
C MET A 104 3.65 -2.13 -7.01
N SER A 105 4.10 -2.99 -6.09
CA SER A 105 3.76 -4.41 -6.09
C SER A 105 2.33 -4.61 -5.58
N LEU A 106 1.53 -5.38 -6.30
CA LEU A 106 0.23 -5.84 -5.81
C LEU A 106 0.39 -7.23 -5.17
N LYS A 107 0.08 -7.34 -3.88
CA LYS A 107 0.07 -8.62 -3.15
C LYS A 107 -1.36 -8.95 -2.75
N PHE A 108 -2.02 -9.77 -3.56
CA PHE A 108 -3.43 -10.14 -3.35
C PHE A 108 -3.61 -11.15 -2.22
N LYS A 109 -4.75 -11.08 -1.52
CA LYS A 109 -5.14 -12.10 -0.52
C LYS A 109 -5.48 -13.46 -1.14
N ALA A 110 -6.03 -13.43 -2.35
CA ALA A 110 -6.42 -14.60 -3.13
C ALA A 110 -6.09 -14.31 -4.60
N LYS A 111 -6.04 -15.35 -5.43
CA LYS A 111 -5.80 -15.19 -6.87
C LYS A 111 -6.83 -14.20 -7.45
N PRO A 112 -6.39 -13.10 -8.09
CA PRO A 112 -7.31 -12.15 -8.69
C PRO A 112 -7.96 -12.74 -9.95
N ARG A 113 -8.91 -11.99 -10.53
CA ARG A 113 -9.32 -12.24 -11.92
C ARG A 113 -8.11 -12.07 -12.86
N HIS A 114 -8.26 -12.57 -14.09
CA HIS A 114 -7.30 -12.21 -15.13
C HIS A 114 -7.37 -10.68 -15.39
N PHE A 115 -6.20 -10.07 -15.53
CA PHE A 115 -6.03 -8.69 -15.94
C PHE A 115 -5.23 -8.70 -17.24
N ASP A 116 -5.68 -7.93 -18.22
CA ASP A 116 -4.88 -7.63 -19.39
C ASP A 116 -3.84 -6.54 -19.04
N THR A 117 -2.73 -6.49 -19.78
CA THR A 117 -1.77 -5.39 -19.64
C THR A 117 -2.49 -4.05 -19.93
N ASP A 118 -2.26 -3.07 -19.05
CA ASP A 118 -2.88 -1.75 -19.09
C ASP A 118 -4.37 -1.69 -18.73
N ASP A 119 -4.94 -2.78 -18.17
CA ASP A 119 -6.22 -2.73 -17.47
C ASP A 119 -6.17 -1.61 -16.42
N VAL A 120 -7.17 -0.72 -16.43
CA VAL A 120 -7.27 0.35 -15.44
C VAL A 120 -8.17 -0.12 -14.31
N ALA A 121 -7.61 -0.22 -13.11
CA ALA A 121 -8.34 -0.70 -11.94
C ALA A 121 -7.98 0.10 -10.67
N THR A 122 -8.89 0.06 -9.70
CA THR A 122 -8.71 0.67 -8.39
C THR A 122 -8.58 -0.40 -7.32
N PHE A 123 -7.52 -0.31 -6.52
CA PHE A 123 -7.24 -1.28 -5.46
C PHE A 123 -7.26 -0.63 -4.08
N GLU A 124 -7.81 -1.35 -3.12
CA GLU A 124 -7.64 -1.11 -1.70
C GLU A 124 -6.68 -2.13 -1.10
N GLY A 125 -5.88 -1.70 -0.12
CA GLY A 125 -4.96 -2.58 0.60
C GLY A 125 -4.20 -1.84 1.69
N THR A 126 -3.30 -2.54 2.36
CA THR A 126 -2.37 -1.93 3.32
C THR A 126 -1.09 -1.56 2.60
N LEU A 127 -0.75 -0.27 2.58
CA LEU A 127 0.50 0.19 1.99
C LEU A 127 1.68 -0.16 2.90
N HIS A 128 2.72 -0.73 2.32
CA HIS A 128 4.02 -0.91 2.95
C HIS A 128 5.10 -0.20 2.15
N LEU A 129 5.99 0.48 2.86
CA LEU A 129 7.16 1.13 2.29
C LEU A 129 8.35 0.18 2.39
N ASN A 130 8.86 -0.24 1.24
CA ASN A 130 10.02 -1.09 1.15
C ASN A 130 11.28 -0.24 0.97
N THR A 131 12.26 -0.48 1.84
CA THR A 131 13.59 0.13 1.80
C THR A 131 14.68 -0.92 1.99
N THR A 132 14.43 -2.21 1.80
CA THR A 132 15.47 -3.22 2.10
C THR A 132 15.48 -4.39 1.15
N ASP A 133 14.31 -4.78 0.65
CA ASP A 133 14.15 -5.96 -0.19
C ASP A 133 14.27 -5.58 -1.67
N LEU A 134 15.27 -6.09 -2.37
CA LEU A 134 15.48 -5.80 -3.79
C LEU A 134 14.56 -6.62 -4.71
N ASP A 135 13.88 -7.65 -4.20
CA ASP A 135 12.98 -8.51 -4.97
C ASP A 135 11.57 -7.91 -5.10
N THR A 136 11.34 -6.71 -4.53
CA THR A 136 10.07 -6.00 -4.62
C THR A 136 10.26 -4.49 -4.79
N PHE A 137 9.25 -3.81 -5.31
CA PHE A 137 9.28 -2.36 -5.48
C PHE A 137 9.20 -1.61 -4.15
N ASN A 138 9.52 -0.31 -4.20
CA ASN A 138 9.51 0.62 -3.07
C ASN A 138 8.15 0.75 -2.38
N TYR A 139 7.07 0.55 -3.13
CA TYR A 139 5.71 0.51 -2.63
C TYR A 139 5.14 -0.90 -2.79
N VAL A 140 4.56 -1.44 -1.72
CA VAL A 140 3.89 -2.73 -1.75
C VAL A 140 2.48 -2.58 -1.19
N LEU A 141 1.47 -2.89 -2.00
CA LEU A 141 0.08 -2.93 -1.56
C LEU A 141 -0.26 -4.35 -1.11
N GLN A 142 -0.16 -4.57 0.20
CA GLN A 142 -0.53 -5.84 0.83
C GLN A 142 -2.03 -5.98 0.92
N ASN A 143 -2.50 -7.21 0.80
CA ASN A 143 -3.92 -7.54 0.84
C ASN A 143 -4.74 -6.79 -0.22
N ALA A 144 -4.15 -6.57 -1.40
CA ALA A 144 -4.78 -5.85 -2.49
C ALA A 144 -6.13 -6.49 -2.87
N GLN A 145 -7.14 -5.63 -3.03
CA GLN A 145 -8.49 -6.00 -3.45
C GLN A 145 -8.99 -4.95 -4.44
N GLU A 146 -9.43 -5.39 -5.62
CA GLU A 146 -10.12 -4.53 -6.60
C GLU A 146 -11.46 -4.09 -6.02
N VAL A 147 -11.80 -2.80 -6.14
CA VAL A 147 -13.02 -2.23 -5.52
C VAL A 147 -13.93 -1.49 -6.49
N GLU A 148 -13.43 -1.07 -7.65
CA GLU A 148 -14.17 -0.30 -8.67
C GLU A 148 -13.60 -0.56 -10.07
#